data_AF-L9L1D4-F1
#
_entry.id   AF-L9L1D4-F1
#
_cell.length_a   1.000
_cell.length_b   1.000
_cell.length_c   1.000
_cell.angle_alpha   90.00
_cell.angle_beta   90.00
_cell.angle_gamma   90.00
#
_symmetry.space_group_name_H-M   'P 1'
#
loop_
_entity.id
_entity.type
_entity.pdbx_description
1 polymer ?
#
loop_
_entity_poly.entity_id
_entity_poly.type
_entity_poly.pdbx_seq_one_letter_code
_entity_poly.pdbx_strand_id
1 'polypeptide(L)'
;SSTFQRPKTLWLRRQPNHPWKSAPRRNKLDHYAIIKFPLTTESAMKTTEDNTLVFIVDANKHQIKQAVKKLYDTDVPKVDTLIRPDGEKNAYVRLAPDYDALDVANKLGVI
;
A
#
# COMPACT_ATOMS: atom_id res chain seq x y z
N SER A 1 16.76 48.89 -27.04
CA SER A 1 15.93 47.66 -27.06
C SER A 1 14.57 48.04 -27.63
N SER A 2 14.18 47.49 -28.79
CA SER A 2 12.89 47.76 -29.46
C SER A 2 11.78 46.76 -29.07
N THR A 3 12.05 45.88 -28.10
CA THR A 3 11.17 44.77 -27.71
C THR A 3 10.59 44.99 -26.31
N PHE A 4 9.27 45.00 -26.20
CA PHE A 4 8.55 45.14 -24.93
C PHE A 4 8.63 43.85 -24.10
N GLN A 5 8.96 43.97 -22.81
CA GLN A 5 8.90 42.86 -21.85
C GLN A 5 7.86 43.16 -20.78
N ARG A 6 7.04 42.16 -20.45
CA ARG A 6 6.02 42.30 -19.41
C ARG A 6 6.70 42.53 -18.05
N PRO A 7 6.36 43.61 -17.32
CA PRO A 7 6.88 43.83 -15.98
C PRO A 7 6.34 42.78 -15.01
N LYS A 8 7.11 42.49 -13.96
CA LYS A 8 6.65 41.62 -12.88
C LYS A 8 5.56 42.34 -12.09
N THR A 9 4.34 41.84 -12.19
CA THR A 9 3.18 42.33 -11.44
C THR A 9 2.96 41.49 -10.19
N LEU A 10 2.12 41.95 -9.26
CA LEU A 10 1.65 41.14 -8.14
C LEU A 10 0.84 39.94 -8.66
N TRP A 11 1.11 38.74 -8.13
CA TRP A 11 0.29 37.54 -8.35
C TRP A 11 -0.33 37.13 -7.03
N LEU A 12 -1.63 37.39 -6.89
CA LEU A 12 -2.38 36.99 -5.70
C LEU A 12 -2.60 35.47 -5.70
N ARG A 13 -2.50 34.85 -4.52
CA ARG A 13 -2.86 33.44 -4.35
C ARG A 13 -4.38 33.28 -4.50
N ARG A 14 -4.81 32.16 -5.09
CA ARG A 14 -6.25 31.85 -5.22
C ARG A 14 -6.87 31.69 -3.82
N GLN A 15 -7.86 32.51 -3.51
CA GLN A 15 -8.65 32.46 -2.27
C GLN A 15 -10.13 32.53 -2.65
N PRO A 16 -10.75 31.39 -2.99
CA PRO A 16 -12.16 31.37 -3.39
C PRO A 16 -13.07 31.56 -2.17
N ASN A 17 -14.20 32.26 -2.35
CA ASN A 17 -15.18 32.49 -1.28
C ASN A 17 -15.97 31.24 -0.89
N HIS A 18 -15.94 30.20 -1.72
CA HIS A 18 -16.62 28.93 -1.49
C HIS A 18 -15.75 27.76 -1.98
N PRO A 19 -15.86 26.57 -1.37
CA PRO A 19 -15.12 25.40 -1.82
C PRO A 19 -15.69 24.88 -3.15
N TRP A 20 -14.83 24.32 -4.00
CA TRP A 20 -15.26 23.67 -5.25
C TRP A 20 -16.08 22.40 -5.01
N LYS A 21 -15.83 21.69 -3.90
CA LYS A 21 -16.64 20.53 -3.47
C LYS A 21 -17.23 20.83 -2.10
N SER A 22 -18.52 20.53 -1.94
CA SER A 22 -19.23 20.71 -0.66
C SER A 22 -18.66 19.84 0.47
N ALA A 23 -18.14 18.65 0.13
CA ALA A 23 -17.53 17.73 1.07
C ALA A 23 -16.18 17.17 0.57
N PRO A 24 -15.23 16.87 1.47
CA PRO A 24 -14.00 16.20 1.11
C PRO A 24 -14.27 14.76 0.64
N ARG A 25 -13.47 14.28 -0.32
CA ARG A 25 -13.59 12.90 -0.80
C ARG A 25 -13.01 11.93 0.23
N ARG A 26 -13.76 10.89 0.59
CA ARG A 26 -13.25 9.77 1.40
C ARG A 26 -12.17 9.00 0.63
N ASN A 27 -11.11 8.59 1.33
CA ASN A 27 -10.13 7.68 0.75
C ASN A 27 -10.80 6.31 0.51
N LYS A 28 -10.82 5.87 -0.75
CA LYS A 28 -11.38 4.57 -1.16
C LYS A 28 -10.41 3.41 -0.93
N LEU A 29 -9.12 3.72 -0.81
CA LEU A 29 -8.02 2.77 -0.76
C LEU A 29 -7.51 2.74 0.67
N ASP A 30 -8.32 2.16 1.56
CA ASP A 30 -7.97 1.94 2.97
C ASP A 30 -7.17 0.64 3.15
N HIS A 31 -6.65 0.40 4.36
CA HIS A 31 -5.74 -0.72 4.60
C HIS A 31 -6.40 -2.09 4.35
N TYR A 32 -7.71 -2.21 4.60
CA TYR A 32 -8.48 -3.42 4.34
C TYR A 32 -8.79 -3.61 2.86
N ALA A 33 -9.00 -2.53 2.09
CA ALA A 33 -9.10 -2.63 0.63
C ALA A 33 -7.76 -2.98 -0.03
N ILE A 34 -6.63 -2.60 0.57
CA ILE A 34 -5.28 -2.89 0.06
C ILE A 34 -4.98 -4.39 0.13
N ILE A 35 -5.21 -5.01 1.28
CA ILE A 35 -4.92 -6.42 1.54
C ILE A 35 -6.23 -7.20 1.48
N LYS A 36 -6.44 -7.96 0.40
CA LYS A 36 -7.71 -8.67 0.19
C LYS A 36 -7.74 -9.96 1.01
N PHE A 37 -6.80 -10.86 0.76
CA PHE A 37 -6.69 -12.12 1.49
C PHE A 37 -5.27 -12.69 1.39
N PRO A 38 -4.84 -13.49 2.38
CA PRO A 38 -3.59 -14.24 2.31
C PRO A 38 -3.69 -15.34 1.26
N LEU A 39 -2.56 -15.67 0.62
CA LEU A 39 -2.46 -16.77 -0.32
C LEU A 39 -2.05 -18.04 0.41
N THR A 40 -2.87 -19.09 0.29
CA THR A 40 -2.71 -20.37 1.01
C THR A 40 -2.25 -21.52 0.13
N THR A 41 -1.65 -21.22 -1.03
CA THR A 41 -1.12 -22.28 -1.92
C THR A 41 0.06 -22.99 -1.25
N GLU A 42 0.30 -24.25 -1.59
CA GLU A 42 1.44 -25.03 -1.05
C GLU A 42 2.78 -24.29 -1.21
N SER A 43 2.97 -23.64 -2.36
CA SER A 43 4.14 -22.79 -2.62
C SER A 43 4.21 -21.56 -1.72
N ALA A 44 3.08 -20.94 -1.39
CA ALA A 44 3.01 -19.80 -0.50
C ALA A 44 3.27 -20.24 0.95
N MET A 45 2.72 -21.38 1.36
CA MET A 45 2.97 -22.00 2.67
C MET A 45 4.46 -22.29 2.88
N LYS A 46 5.14 -22.80 1.86
CA LYS A 46 6.61 -22.96 1.88
C LYS A 46 7.35 -21.64 2.05
N THR A 47 6.85 -20.56 1.45
CA THR A 47 7.48 -19.23 1.58
C THR A 47 7.24 -18.64 2.99
N THR A 48 6.18 -19.04 3.67
CA THR A 48 5.92 -18.67 5.08
C THR A 48 6.99 -19.25 6.01
N GLU A 49 7.51 -20.44 5.73
CA GLU A 49 8.66 -21.02 6.46
C GLU A 49 9.90 -20.11 6.36
N ASP A 50 10.07 -19.39 5.24
CA ASP A 50 11.13 -18.39 5.01
C ASP A 50 10.76 -16.98 5.54
N ASN A 51 9.93 -16.88 6.59
CA ASN A 51 9.50 -15.63 7.22
C ASN A 51 8.87 -14.60 6.26
N THR A 52 8.19 -15.07 5.23
CA THR A 52 7.58 -14.23 4.20
C THR A 52 6.11 -14.59 3.99
N LEU A 53 5.22 -13.62 4.20
CA LEU A 53 3.79 -13.78 3.98
C LEU A 53 3.42 -13.40 2.54
N VAL A 54 2.50 -14.15 1.94
CA VAL A 54 2.00 -13.87 0.60
C VAL A 54 0.56 -13.40 0.67
N PHE A 55 0.27 -12.25 0.07
CA PHE A 55 -1.07 -11.68 0.02
C PHE A 55 -1.50 -11.38 -1.41
N ILE A 56 -2.80 -11.49 -1.66
CA ILE A 56 -3.43 -10.85 -2.81
C ILE A 56 -3.79 -9.42 -2.45
N VAL A 57 -3.35 -8.49 -3.31
CA VAL A 57 -3.39 -7.06 -3.04
C VAL A 57 -3.87 -6.25 -4.25
N ASP A 58 -4.29 -5.01 -4.00
CA ASP A 58 -4.61 -4.04 -5.05
C ASP A 58 -4.00 -2.66 -4.75
N ALA A 59 -2.66 -2.62 -4.67
CA ALA A 59 -1.93 -1.40 -4.30
C ALA A 59 -0.45 -1.41 -4.74
N ASN A 60 0.25 -0.32 -4.43
CA ASN A 60 1.69 -0.18 -4.60
C ASN A 60 2.48 -0.70 -3.39
N LYS A 61 3.77 -1.04 -3.58
CA LYS A 61 4.65 -1.60 -2.54
C LYS A 61 4.65 -0.80 -1.22
N HIS A 62 4.68 0.53 -1.31
CA HIS A 62 4.67 1.41 -0.12
C HIS A 62 3.38 1.33 0.68
N GLN A 63 2.24 1.29 -0.02
CA GLN A 63 0.92 1.19 0.60
C GLN A 63 0.72 -0.19 1.25
N ILE A 64 1.20 -1.25 0.60
CA ILE A 64 1.18 -2.62 1.15
C ILE A 64 2.00 -2.68 2.43
N LYS A 65 3.24 -2.16 2.42
CA LYS A 65 4.11 -2.11 3.60
C LYS A 65 3.43 -1.39 4.77
N GLN A 66 2.78 -0.26 4.52
CA GLN A 66 2.04 0.49 5.55
C GLN A 66 0.78 -0.25 6.03
N ALA A 67 0.05 -0.89 5.13
CA ALA A 67 -1.16 -1.64 5.47
C ALA A 67 -0.83 -2.86 6.34
N VAL A 68 0.15 -3.67 5.95
CA VAL A 68 0.58 -4.84 6.75
C VAL A 68 1.05 -4.39 8.13
N LYS A 69 1.92 -3.36 8.18
CA LYS A 69 2.45 -2.84 9.45
C LYS A 69 1.36 -2.37 10.40
N LYS A 70 0.30 -1.75 9.88
CA LYS A 70 -0.78 -1.21 10.72
C LYS A 70 -1.85 -2.25 11.07
N LEU A 71 -2.10 -3.23 10.21
CA LEU A 71 -3.13 -4.24 10.44
C LEU A 71 -2.65 -5.36 11.37
N TYR A 72 -1.37 -5.73 11.26
CA TYR A 72 -0.82 -6.88 11.96
C TYR A 72 0.26 -6.52 12.98
N ASP A 73 0.56 -5.22 13.15
CA ASP A 73 1.58 -4.69 14.07
C ASP A 73 2.98 -5.31 13.86
N THR A 74 3.28 -5.72 12.62
CA THR A 74 4.56 -6.34 12.23
C THR A 74 5.46 -5.36 11.50
N ASP A 75 6.78 -5.40 11.75
CA ASP A 75 7.72 -4.67 10.92
C ASP A 75 8.09 -5.42 9.65
N VAL A 76 8.04 -4.69 8.53
CA VAL A 76 8.24 -5.23 7.19
C VAL A 76 9.48 -4.57 6.55
N PRO A 77 10.64 -5.22 6.50
CA PRO A 77 11.81 -4.70 5.80
C PRO A 77 11.54 -4.49 4.31
N LYS A 78 11.03 -5.51 3.62
CA LYS A 78 10.92 -5.53 2.15
C LYS A 78 9.58 -6.11 1.68
N VAL A 79 9.06 -5.53 0.59
CA VAL A 79 7.89 -6.05 -0.14
C VAL A 79 8.27 -6.23 -1.61
N ASP A 80 8.06 -7.42 -2.13
CA ASP A 80 8.15 -7.75 -3.54
C ASP A 80 6.75 -8.05 -4.09
N THR A 81 6.48 -7.70 -5.35
CA THR A 81 5.15 -7.83 -5.93
C THR A 81 5.24 -8.33 -7.35
N LEU A 82 4.28 -9.15 -7.77
CA LEU A 82 4.07 -9.53 -9.16
C LEU A 82 2.58 -9.49 -9.50
N ILE A 83 2.25 -9.21 -10.75
CA ILE A 83 0.87 -9.36 -11.25
C ILE A 83 0.79 -10.74 -11.90
N ARG A 84 -0.15 -11.56 -11.43
CA ARG A 84 -0.41 -12.88 -11.96
C ARG A 84 -1.21 -12.77 -13.27
N PRO A 85 -1.15 -13.78 -14.15
CA PRO A 85 -1.90 -13.79 -15.40
C PRO A 85 -3.43 -13.82 -15.20
N ASP A 86 -3.91 -14.14 -14.00
CA ASP A 86 -5.32 -14.03 -13.58
C ASP A 86 -5.79 -12.56 -13.38
N GLY A 87 -4.86 -11.60 -13.41
CA GLY A 87 -5.12 -10.18 -13.19
C GLY A 87 -5.02 -9.74 -11.72
N GLU A 88 -4.75 -10.66 -10.80
CA GLU A 88 -4.53 -10.35 -9.38
C GLU A 88 -3.06 -10.05 -9.11
N LYS A 89 -2.78 -9.23 -8.08
CA LYS A 89 -1.41 -8.91 -7.69
C LYS A 89 -1.03 -9.69 -6.44
N ASN A 90 0.09 -10.40 -6.51
CA ASN A 90 0.77 -10.98 -5.36
C ASN A 90 1.70 -9.98 -4.71
N ALA A 91 1.70 -9.96 -3.39
CA ALA A 91 2.71 -9.33 -2.57
C ALA A 91 3.40 -10.36 -1.69
N TYR A 92 4.71 -10.50 -1.86
CA TYR A 92 5.61 -11.21 -0.97
C TYR A 92 6.14 -10.21 0.07
N VAL A 93 5.74 -10.41 1.31
CA VAL A 93 5.98 -9.50 2.42
C VAL A 93 6.94 -10.18 3.38
N ARG A 94 8.21 -9.80 3.32
CA ARG A 94 9.22 -10.33 4.22
C ARG A 94 9.13 -9.61 5.55
N LEU A 95 8.97 -10.35 6.63
CA LEU A 95 8.91 -9.80 7.98
C LEU A 95 10.31 -9.55 8.54
N ALA A 96 10.39 -8.66 9.54
CA ALA A 96 11.61 -8.48 10.32
C ALA A 96 11.89 -9.77 11.11
N PRO A 97 13.17 -10.09 11.40
CA PRO A 97 13.54 -11.32 12.09
C PRO A 97 12.97 -11.42 13.52
N ASP A 98 12.52 -10.30 14.09
CA ASP A 98 11.88 -10.24 15.40
C ASP A 98 10.44 -10.81 15.40
N TYR A 99 9.87 -11.08 14.22
CA TYR A 99 8.52 -11.62 14.04
C TYR A 99 8.58 -12.96 13.28
N ASP A 100 7.79 -13.93 13.75
CA ASP A 100 7.59 -15.20 13.06
C ASP A 100 6.35 -15.13 12.16
N ALA A 101 6.51 -15.46 10.88
CA ALA A 101 5.42 -15.48 9.92
C ALA A 101 4.37 -16.57 10.21
N LEU A 102 4.77 -17.70 10.82
CA LEU A 102 3.85 -18.78 11.19
C LEU A 102 2.89 -18.33 12.29
N ASP A 103 3.41 -17.67 13.33
CA ASP A 103 2.61 -17.11 14.42
C ASP A 103 1.61 -16.06 13.93
N VAL A 104 2.04 -15.19 13.01
CA VAL A 104 1.16 -14.20 12.39
C VAL A 104 0.10 -14.88 11.54
N ALA A 105 0.43 -15.93 10.78
CA ALA A 105 -0.53 -16.68 9.98
C ALA A 105 -1.57 -17.43 10.84
N ASN A 106 -1.16 -17.99 11.98
CA ASN A 106 -2.06 -18.59 12.96
C ASN A 106 -3.02 -17.55 13.55
N LYS A 107 -2.51 -16.36 13.87
CA LYS A 107 -3.34 -15.23 14.33
C LYS A 107 -4.35 -14.77 13.27
N LEU A 108 -4.01 -14.95 11.99
CA LEU A 108 -4.91 -14.68 10.87
C LEU A 108 -5.95 -15.78 10.65
N GLY A 109 -5.79 -16.96 11.26
CA GLY A 109 -6.70 -18.10 11.10
C GLY A 109 -6.59 -18.78 9.74
N VAL A 110 -5.38 -18.80 9.17
CA VAL A 110 -5.11 -19.25 7.80
C VAL A 110 -4.52 -20.66 7.76
N ILE A 111 -3.96 -21.10 8.89
CA ILE A 111 -3.28 -22.38 9.13
C ILE A 111 -4.02 -23.12 10.23
#